data_AF-A0A1Q5UHT0-F1
#
_entry.id   AF-A0A1Q5UHT0-F1
#
_cell.length_a   1.000
_cell.length_b   1.000
_cell.length_c   1.000
_cell.angle_alpha   90.00
_cell.angle_beta   90.00
_cell.angle_gamma   90.00
#
_symmetry.space_group_name_H-M   'P 1'
#
loop_
_entity.id
_entity.type
_entity.pdbx_description
1 polymer ?
#
loop_
_entity_poly.entity_id
_entity_poly.type
_entity_poly.pdbx_seq_one_letter_code
_entity_poly.pdbx_strand_id
1 'polypeptide(L)'
;MTLQNVWFGSFDVGNSKNLTLLIDTGSSDVIVSPGLYKGGPHSVDTSSTFANTYGTTESTLYNDTVKFGFVTAYQTIGSVQPDANVEALIPADGIVGFAGLEVSSFHGAPPFFHSLCEQGEMSPCRFSITLGNTEKGTLLLGALDQALFMGDLSTTSIIQEWALYADIALNGKISRRMR
;
A
#
# COMPACT_ATOMS: atom_id res chain seq x y z
N MET A 1 -2.07 15.88 -15.51
CA MET A 1 -1.97 16.39 -14.12
C MET A 1 -0.88 15.56 -13.44
N THR A 2 0.28 16.13 -13.14
CA THR A 2 1.33 15.40 -12.42
C THR A 2 0.93 15.30 -10.94
N LEU A 3 0.86 14.08 -10.41
CA LEU A 3 0.67 13.86 -8.98
C LEU A 3 1.88 14.43 -8.24
N GLN A 4 1.75 15.63 -7.68
CA GLN A 4 2.73 16.17 -6.74
C GLN A 4 2.51 15.49 -5.39
N ASN A 5 3.59 15.05 -4.73
CA ASN A 5 3.60 14.48 -3.36
C ASN A 5 3.12 13.03 -3.19
N VAL A 6 3.34 12.17 -4.18
CA VAL A 6 3.15 10.71 -4.05
C VAL A 6 4.48 9.98 -4.00
N TRP A 7 4.53 8.86 -3.28
CA TRP A 7 5.76 8.10 -3.03
C TRP A 7 5.63 6.67 -3.53
N PHE A 8 6.55 6.27 -4.39
CA PHE A 8 6.53 4.96 -5.04
C PHE A 8 7.63 4.05 -4.51
N GLY A 9 7.37 2.75 -4.55
CA GLY A 9 8.37 1.71 -4.38
C GLY A 9 8.45 0.81 -5.60
N SER A 10 9.53 0.05 -5.71
CA SER A 10 9.69 -0.97 -6.74
C SER A 10 9.30 -2.34 -6.20
N PHE A 11 8.31 -2.97 -6.84
CA PHE A 11 7.75 -4.25 -6.43
C PHE A 11 7.78 -5.24 -7.59
N ASP A 12 7.91 -6.53 -7.27
CA ASP A 12 7.53 -7.58 -8.21
C ASP A 12 6.14 -8.09 -7.86
N VAL A 13 5.31 -8.34 -8.87
CA VAL A 13 3.98 -8.94 -8.72
C VAL A 13 3.86 -10.11 -9.70
N GLY A 14 3.81 -11.32 -9.17
CA GLY A 14 3.97 -12.54 -9.96
C GLY A 14 5.28 -12.51 -10.76
N ASN A 15 5.16 -12.63 -12.09
CA ASN A 15 6.28 -12.52 -13.02
C ASN A 15 6.55 -11.08 -13.52
N SER A 16 5.73 -10.09 -13.15
CA SER A 16 6.01 -8.68 -13.45
C SER A 16 7.08 -8.14 -12.53
N LYS A 17 8.11 -7.50 -13.10
CA LYS A 17 9.32 -7.10 -12.39
C LYS A 17 9.47 -5.59 -12.33
N ASN A 18 9.94 -5.09 -11.18
CA ASN A 18 10.24 -3.69 -10.94
C ASN A 18 9.06 -2.73 -11.22
N LEU A 19 7.83 -3.14 -10.93
CA LEU A 19 6.66 -2.28 -11.03
C LEU A 19 6.78 -1.12 -10.04
N THR A 20 6.51 0.09 -10.50
CA THR A 20 6.49 1.32 -9.70
C THR A 20 5.11 1.51 -9.10
N LEU A 21 4.92 0.99 -7.88
CA LEU A 21 3.62 1.03 -7.19
C LEU A 21 3.59 2.15 -6.15
N LEU A 22 2.45 2.86 -6.06
CA LEU A 22 2.19 3.83 -5.00
C LEU A 22 2.16 3.10 -3.65
N ILE A 23 2.96 3.57 -2.70
CA ILE A 23 2.89 3.13 -1.31
C ILE A 23 1.77 3.93 -0.64
N ASP A 24 0.64 3.28 -0.36
CA ASP A 24 -0.57 3.95 0.14
C ASP A 24 -0.99 3.40 1.51
N THR A 25 -0.80 4.18 2.57
CA THR A 25 -1.28 3.83 3.92
C THR A 25 -2.77 4.15 4.13
N GLY A 26 -3.45 4.70 3.13
CA GLY A 26 -4.89 5.00 3.14
C GLY A 26 -5.76 3.93 2.46
N SER A 27 -5.15 2.95 1.79
CA SER A 27 -5.84 1.80 1.20
C SER A 27 -5.11 0.49 1.51
N SER A 28 -5.75 -0.64 1.22
CA SER A 28 -5.32 -1.96 1.68
C SER A 28 -4.99 -2.94 0.56
N ASP A 29 -5.51 -2.68 -0.63
CA ASP A 29 -5.48 -3.63 -1.73
C ASP A 29 -4.22 -3.41 -2.60
N VAL A 30 -3.71 -4.49 -3.19
CA VAL A 30 -2.68 -4.41 -4.23
C VAL A 30 -3.35 -4.42 -5.60
N ILE A 31 -3.16 -3.37 -6.37
CA ILE A 31 -3.77 -3.18 -7.69
C ILE A 31 -2.67 -2.91 -8.70
N VAL A 32 -2.68 -3.61 -9.83
CA VAL A 32 -1.74 -3.46 -10.93
C VAL A 32 -2.46 -2.90 -12.15
N SER A 33 -1.88 -1.85 -12.76
CA SER A 33 -2.43 -1.17 -13.93
C SER A 33 -2.63 -2.11 -15.14
N PRO A 34 -3.54 -1.78 -16.08
CA PRO A 34 -3.91 -2.66 -17.18
C PRO A 34 -2.73 -3.18 -18.00
N GLY A 35 -2.73 -4.48 -18.28
CA GLY A 35 -1.72 -5.15 -19.12
C GLY A 35 -0.33 -5.32 -18.48
N LEU A 36 -0.12 -4.82 -17.25
CA LEU A 36 1.17 -4.94 -16.57
C LEU A 36 1.29 -6.21 -15.74
N TYR A 37 0.20 -6.78 -15.23
CA TYR A 37 0.25 -8.03 -14.47
C TYR A 37 0.57 -9.23 -15.37
N LYS A 38 1.54 -10.04 -14.94
CA LYS A 38 1.92 -11.32 -15.57
C LYS A 38 1.94 -12.38 -14.48
N GLY A 39 1.05 -13.37 -14.58
CA GLY A 39 0.96 -14.46 -13.62
C GLY A 39 2.29 -15.18 -13.43
N GLY A 40 2.66 -15.38 -12.17
CA GLY A 40 3.75 -16.22 -11.71
C GLY A 40 3.38 -17.71 -11.68
N PRO A 41 4.34 -18.58 -11.30
CA PRO A 41 4.08 -20.01 -11.08
C PRO A 41 3.01 -20.30 -10.01
N HIS A 42 2.72 -19.31 -9.15
CA HIS A 42 1.75 -19.40 -8.06
C HIS A 42 0.43 -18.67 -8.38
N SER A 43 0.27 -18.13 -9.60
CA SER A 43 -0.93 -17.40 -9.99
C SER A 43 -2.16 -18.31 -10.02
N VAL A 44 -3.17 -17.95 -9.24
CA VAL A 44 -4.50 -18.58 -9.24
C VAL A 44 -5.56 -17.51 -9.48
N ASP A 45 -6.32 -17.63 -10.57
CA ASP A 45 -7.50 -16.79 -10.81
C ASP A 45 -8.59 -17.15 -9.80
N THR A 46 -9.11 -16.15 -9.09
CA THR A 46 -10.16 -16.35 -8.08
C THR A 46 -11.58 -16.34 -8.67
N SER A 47 -11.71 -16.16 -10.00
CA SER A 47 -12.97 -16.01 -10.73
C SER A 47 -13.86 -14.88 -10.19
N SER A 48 -13.24 -13.89 -9.54
CA SER A 48 -13.91 -12.75 -8.90
C SER A 48 -13.43 -11.44 -9.50
N THR A 49 -14.33 -10.47 -9.60
CA THR A 49 -14.02 -9.10 -10.00
C THR A 49 -14.36 -8.12 -8.89
N PHE A 50 -13.73 -6.95 -8.92
CA PHE A 50 -14.03 -5.85 -8.01
C PHE A 50 -13.95 -4.49 -8.70
N ALA A 51 -14.82 -3.55 -8.30
CA ALA A 51 -14.85 -2.19 -8.84
C ALA A 51 -13.98 -1.25 -8.00
N ASN A 52 -12.81 -0.89 -8.53
CA ASN A 52 -11.86 0.00 -7.87
C ASN A 52 -12.46 1.39 -7.67
N THR A 53 -12.33 1.91 -6.45
CA THR A 53 -12.69 3.30 -6.11
C THR A 53 -11.71 4.31 -6.72
N TYR A 54 -10.47 3.89 -7.01
CA TYR A 54 -9.49 4.64 -7.79
C TYR A 54 -9.82 4.55 -9.29
N GLY A 55 -10.73 5.40 -9.76
CA GLY A 55 -10.99 5.61 -11.19
C GLY A 55 -12.07 4.74 -11.83
N THR A 56 -13.01 4.19 -11.06
CA THR A 56 -14.18 3.42 -11.59
C THR A 56 -13.78 2.34 -12.59
N THR A 57 -12.74 1.57 -12.28
CA THR A 57 -12.26 0.46 -13.13
C THR A 57 -12.57 -0.88 -12.49
N GLU A 58 -12.84 -1.91 -13.30
CA GLU A 58 -12.96 -3.28 -12.80
C GLU A 58 -11.60 -3.99 -12.80
N SER A 59 -11.30 -4.70 -11.71
CA SER A 59 -10.15 -5.59 -11.58
C SER A 59 -10.60 -7.04 -11.57
N THR A 60 -9.82 -7.91 -12.21
CA THR A 60 -9.89 -9.36 -11.95
C THR A 60 -8.93 -9.71 -10.82
N LEU A 61 -9.38 -10.53 -9.88
CA LEU A 61 -8.62 -10.88 -8.70
C LEU A 61 -7.86 -12.20 -8.89
N TYR A 62 -6.56 -12.17 -8.58
CA TYR A 62 -5.68 -13.34 -8.57
C TYR A 62 -5.06 -13.51 -7.19
N ASN A 63 -4.72 -14.74 -6.80
CA ASN A 63 -3.74 -14.97 -5.76
C ASN A 63 -2.38 -15.21 -6.42
N ASP A 64 -1.37 -14.46 -6.01
CA ASP A 64 0.01 -14.63 -6.48
C ASP A 64 0.98 -14.00 -5.47
N THR A 65 2.25 -14.00 -5.82
CA THR A 65 3.33 -13.40 -5.04
C THR A 65 3.43 -11.90 -5.27
N VAL A 66 3.67 -11.15 -4.20
CA VAL A 66 4.11 -9.74 -4.25
C VAL A 66 5.39 -9.64 -3.44
N LYS A 67 6.43 -9.04 -4.03
CA LYS A 67 7.77 -8.96 -3.44
C LYS A 67 8.25 -7.53 -3.35
N PHE A 68 8.86 -7.19 -2.22
CA PHE A 68 9.55 -5.93 -1.99
C PHE A 68 10.94 -6.21 -1.40
N GLY A 69 11.99 -5.83 -2.12
CA GLY A 69 13.36 -6.14 -1.71
C GLY A 69 13.59 -7.65 -1.57
N PHE A 70 13.78 -8.13 -0.34
CA PHE A 70 14.08 -9.54 -0.05
C PHE A 70 12.87 -10.34 0.46
N VAL A 71 11.74 -9.70 0.74
CA VAL A 71 10.56 -10.35 1.33
C VAL A 71 9.44 -10.53 0.32
N THR A 72 8.74 -11.66 0.41
CA THR A 72 7.70 -12.05 -0.54
C THR A 72 6.45 -12.47 0.20
N ALA A 73 5.29 -11.90 -0.13
CA ALA A 73 4.00 -12.32 0.40
C ALA A 73 3.21 -13.05 -0.68
N TYR A 74 2.46 -14.09 -0.30
CA TYR A 74 1.42 -14.70 -1.12
C TYR A 74 0.07 -14.06 -0.77
N GLN A 75 -0.56 -13.34 -1.69
CA GLN A 75 -1.77 -12.58 -1.39
C GLN A 75 -2.68 -12.40 -2.61
N THR A 76 -3.86 -11.84 -2.37
CA THR A 76 -4.76 -11.42 -3.44
C THR A 76 -4.28 -10.11 -4.08
N ILE A 77 -4.33 -10.05 -5.40
CA ILE A 77 -3.97 -8.90 -6.24
C ILE A 77 -5.11 -8.60 -7.20
N GLY A 78 -5.36 -7.33 -7.47
CA GLY A 78 -6.26 -6.87 -8.51
C GLY A 78 -5.51 -6.52 -9.78
N SER A 79 -5.77 -7.24 -10.87
CA SER A 79 -5.30 -6.84 -12.21
C SER A 79 -6.41 -6.05 -12.88
N VAL A 80 -6.16 -4.77 -13.14
CA VAL A 80 -7.14 -3.88 -13.73
C VAL A 80 -7.38 -4.28 -15.19
N GLN A 81 -8.63 -4.40 -15.58
CA GLN A 81 -8.99 -4.73 -16.95
C GLN A 81 -8.84 -3.49 -17.85
N PRO A 82 -8.30 -3.62 -19.07
CA PRO A 82 -8.26 -2.53 -20.02
C PRO A 82 -9.69 -2.21 -20.48
N ASP A 83 -10.26 -1.10 -19.99
CA ASP A 83 -11.43 -0.48 -20.61
C ASP A 83 -10.97 0.66 -21.52
N ALA A 84 -11.40 0.64 -22.78
CA ALA A 84 -11.10 1.69 -23.75
C ALA A 84 -11.77 3.05 -23.43
N ASN A 85 -12.75 3.07 -22.52
CA ASN A 85 -13.57 4.24 -22.23
C ASN A 85 -13.36 4.87 -20.84
N VAL A 86 -12.55 4.24 -19.98
CA VAL A 86 -12.25 4.74 -18.63
C VAL A 86 -10.75 4.84 -18.50
N GLU A 87 -10.21 6.05 -18.47
CA GLU A 87 -8.83 6.25 -18.04
C GLU A 87 -8.74 5.81 -16.58
N ALA A 88 -8.08 4.67 -16.35
CA ALA A 88 -7.75 4.23 -15.00
C ALA A 88 -6.95 5.35 -14.32
N LEU A 89 -7.53 6.00 -13.30
CA LEU A 89 -6.85 7.02 -12.49
C LEU A 89 -5.84 6.39 -11.51
N ILE A 90 -5.23 5.28 -11.91
CA ILE A 90 -4.29 4.52 -11.11
C ILE A 90 -2.91 5.14 -11.33
N PRO A 91 -2.20 5.53 -10.26
CA PRO A 91 -0.91 6.16 -10.36
C PRO A 91 0.15 5.16 -10.83
N ALA A 92 0.99 5.58 -11.79
CA ALA A 92 2.12 4.79 -12.31
C ALA A 92 1.71 3.34 -12.70
N ASP A 93 2.41 2.33 -12.18
CA ASP A 93 2.16 0.93 -12.51
C ASP A 93 1.10 0.27 -11.60
N GLY A 94 0.63 0.99 -10.58
CA GLY A 94 -0.35 0.47 -9.63
C GLY A 94 -0.25 1.05 -8.21
N ILE A 95 -0.93 0.40 -7.28
CA ILE A 95 -1.00 0.75 -5.86
C ILE A 95 -0.68 -0.49 -5.02
N VAL A 96 0.04 -0.29 -3.93
CA VAL A 96 0.20 -1.29 -2.87
C VAL A 96 -0.29 -0.68 -1.56
N GLY A 97 -1.43 -1.19 -1.08
CA GLY A 97 -2.02 -0.77 0.18
C GLY A 97 -1.24 -1.25 1.41
N PHE A 98 -1.09 -0.36 2.38
CA PHE A 98 -0.46 -0.58 3.68
C PHE A 98 -1.42 -0.32 4.85
N ALA A 99 -2.70 -0.03 4.58
CA ALA A 99 -3.74 0.06 5.60
C ALA A 99 -4.21 -1.32 6.09
N GLY A 100 -5.06 -1.30 7.11
CA GLY A 100 -5.62 -2.49 7.74
C GLY A 100 -6.71 -3.16 6.92
N LEU A 101 -7.06 -4.38 7.30
CA LEU A 101 -8.06 -5.19 6.60
C LEU A 101 -9.42 -4.49 6.47
N GLU A 102 -9.76 -3.61 7.39
CA GLU A 102 -11.08 -2.97 7.48
C GLU A 102 -11.40 -2.00 6.33
N VAL A 103 -10.39 -1.57 5.56
CA VAL A 103 -10.56 -0.78 4.33
C VAL A 103 -10.18 -1.55 3.06
N SER A 104 -9.98 -2.86 3.17
CA SER A 104 -9.80 -3.73 2.01
C SER A 104 -11.11 -3.95 1.28
N SER A 105 -11.00 -3.96 -0.04
CA SER A 105 -12.10 -4.23 -0.94
C SER A 105 -12.15 -5.69 -1.41
N PHE A 106 -11.10 -6.47 -1.17
CA PHE A 106 -10.95 -7.84 -1.66
C PHE A 106 -11.58 -8.88 -0.72
N HIS A 107 -12.79 -8.59 -0.21
CA HIS A 107 -13.59 -9.52 0.59
C HIS A 107 -12.87 -10.15 1.80
N GLY A 108 -12.03 -9.39 2.48
CA GLY A 108 -11.30 -9.87 3.65
C GLY A 108 -9.96 -10.56 3.34
N ALA A 109 -9.46 -10.45 2.11
CA ALA A 109 -8.07 -10.83 1.82
C ALA A 109 -7.09 -9.90 2.58
N PRO A 110 -6.03 -10.46 3.22
CA PRO A 110 -5.09 -9.66 3.98
C PRO A 110 -4.29 -8.70 3.08
N PRO A 111 -4.06 -7.43 3.51
CA PRO A 111 -3.18 -6.49 2.83
C PRO A 111 -1.74 -7.02 2.69
N PHE A 112 -0.93 -6.38 1.86
CA PHE A 112 0.45 -6.83 1.60
C PHE A 112 1.30 -6.97 2.87
N PHE A 113 1.34 -5.92 3.70
CA PHE A 113 2.18 -5.95 4.89
C PHE A 113 1.68 -6.95 5.94
N HIS A 114 0.35 -7.09 6.06
CA HIS A 114 -0.28 -8.10 6.92
C HIS A 114 0.08 -9.51 6.46
N SER A 115 -0.02 -9.78 5.16
CA SER A 115 0.36 -11.05 4.56
C SER A 115 1.81 -11.41 4.87
N LEU A 116 2.75 -10.46 4.80
CA LEU A 116 4.15 -10.70 5.20
C LEU A 116 4.27 -11.10 6.69
N CYS A 117 3.56 -10.41 7.57
CA CYS A 117 3.59 -10.71 8.99
C CYS A 117 2.97 -12.07 9.34
N GLU A 118 1.79 -12.35 8.80
CA GLU A 118 1.05 -13.60 9.02
C GLU A 118 1.79 -14.82 8.48
N GLN A 119 2.53 -14.64 7.37
CA GLN A 119 3.33 -15.70 6.74
C GLN A 119 4.71 -15.87 7.38
N GLY A 120 5.07 -15.06 8.38
CA GLY A 120 6.35 -15.14 9.07
C GLY A 120 7.54 -14.57 8.28
N GLU A 121 7.27 -13.89 7.17
CA GLU A 121 8.27 -13.23 6.31
C GLU A 121 8.78 -11.91 6.93
N MET A 122 8.07 -11.39 7.94
CA MET A 122 8.45 -10.17 8.64
C MET A 122 8.28 -10.29 10.17
N SER A 123 9.37 -10.03 10.90
CA SER A 123 9.35 -9.87 12.35
C SER A 123 10.45 -8.88 12.79
N PRO A 124 10.13 -7.82 13.55
CA PRO A 124 8.80 -7.48 14.07
C PRO A 124 7.82 -7.00 12.98
N CYS A 125 6.52 -7.21 13.20
CA CYS A 125 5.46 -6.73 12.29
C CYS A 125 5.25 -5.22 12.43
N ARG A 126 6.17 -4.44 11.86
CA ARG A 126 6.09 -2.97 11.75
C ARG A 126 6.80 -2.50 10.50
N PHE A 127 6.48 -1.31 10.01
CA PHE A 127 7.27 -0.63 8.99
C PHE A 127 7.47 0.84 9.38
N SER A 128 8.46 1.48 8.77
CA SER A 128 8.71 2.91 8.92
C SER A 128 8.81 3.59 7.57
N ILE A 129 8.21 4.77 7.47
CA ILE A 129 8.28 5.62 6.28
C ILE A 129 9.00 6.91 6.66
N THR A 130 10.04 7.26 5.91
CA THR A 130 10.70 8.56 5.97
C THR A 130 10.54 9.25 4.63
N LEU A 131 9.89 10.41 4.62
CA LEU A 131 9.66 11.22 3.43
C LEU A 131 10.63 12.40 3.45
N GLY A 132 11.60 12.41 2.54
CA GLY A 132 12.60 13.46 2.47
C GLY A 132 12.13 14.69 1.70
N ASN A 133 12.81 15.82 1.90
CA ASN A 133 12.53 17.07 1.18
C ASN A 133 12.99 17.05 -0.30
N THR A 134 13.71 16.01 -0.74
CA THR A 134 14.40 15.95 -2.04
C THR A 134 13.91 14.81 -2.95
N GLU A 135 12.59 14.60 -3.05
CA GLU A 135 11.96 13.54 -3.87
C GLU A 135 12.42 12.11 -3.55
N LYS A 136 13.18 11.92 -2.48
CA LYS A 136 13.67 10.62 -2.00
C LYS A 136 13.12 10.33 -0.62
N GLY A 137 12.68 9.08 -0.44
CA GLY A 137 12.13 8.58 0.81
C GLY A 137 12.64 7.17 1.05
N THR A 138 12.41 6.68 2.27
CA THR A 138 12.79 5.33 2.67
C THR A 138 11.57 4.63 3.25
N LEU A 139 11.25 3.45 2.72
CA LEU A 139 10.34 2.49 3.35
C LEU A 139 11.21 1.35 3.90
N LEU A 140 11.15 1.13 5.21
CA LEU A 140 11.78 -0.01 5.87
C LEU A 140 10.72 -0.92 6.44
N LEU A 141 10.84 -2.22 6.18
CA LEU A 141 10.00 -3.25 6.77
C LEU A 141 10.76 -3.92 7.94
N GLY A 142 10.09 -4.10 9.07
CA GLY A 142 10.63 -4.69 10.31
C GLY A 142 11.60 -3.81 11.10
N ALA A 143 12.18 -2.82 10.45
CA ALA A 143 13.22 -1.98 11.04
C ALA A 143 12.75 -0.54 11.26
N LEU A 144 13.56 0.17 12.04
CA LEU A 144 13.52 1.61 12.19
C LEU A 144 14.96 2.10 12.09
N ASP A 145 15.23 3.03 11.19
CA ASP A 145 16.57 3.63 11.06
C ASP A 145 16.65 4.90 11.89
N GLN A 146 17.42 4.84 12.98
CA GLN A 146 17.62 5.95 13.91
C GLN A 146 18.40 7.11 13.29
N ALA A 147 19.12 6.89 12.18
CA ALA A 147 19.79 7.97 11.46
C ALA A 147 18.80 8.86 10.69
N LEU A 148 17.56 8.42 10.50
CA LEU A 148 16.53 9.14 9.72
C LEU A 148 15.64 10.06 10.56
N PHE A 149 15.83 10.14 11.88
CA PHE A 149 15.09 11.06 12.76
C PHE A 149 15.94 11.53 13.94
N MET A 150 15.49 12.57 14.63
CA MET A 150 16.13 13.11 15.83
C MET A 150 15.20 13.00 17.03
N GLY A 151 15.78 12.73 18.20
CA GLY A 151 15.02 12.57 19.45
C GLY A 151 14.24 11.26 19.51
N ASP A 152 13.31 11.19 20.46
CA ASP A 152 12.49 10.00 20.68
C ASP A 152 11.20 10.04 19.85
N LEU A 153 10.74 8.86 19.42
CA LEU A 153 9.43 8.72 18.80
C LEU A 153 8.32 8.86 19.85
N SER A 154 7.30 9.66 19.52
CA SER A 154 6.06 9.67 20.28
C SER A 154 5.10 8.61 19.74
N THR A 155 4.45 7.87 20.64
CA THR A 155 3.46 6.86 20.30
C THR A 155 2.11 7.24 20.89
N THR A 156 1.04 6.91 20.18
CA THR A 156 -0.33 7.05 20.67
C THR A 156 -1.15 5.84 20.26
N SER A 157 -2.23 5.60 20.99
CA SER A 157 -3.22 4.61 20.60
C SER A 157 -3.92 5.04 19.32
N ILE A 158 -4.12 4.07 18.43
CA ILE A 158 -4.94 4.20 17.24
C ILE A 158 -6.41 3.89 17.56
N ILE A 159 -7.34 4.48 16.80
CA ILE A 159 -8.77 4.15 16.85
C ILE A 159 -9.20 3.18 15.74
N GLN A 160 -8.41 3.16 14.67
CA GLN A 160 -8.43 2.27 13.52
C GLN A 160 -7.00 2.28 12.95
N GLU A 161 -6.58 1.29 12.15
CA GLU A 161 -5.24 1.28 11.59
C GLU A 161 -4.91 2.60 10.88
N TRP A 162 -3.77 3.21 11.27
CA TRP A 162 -3.31 4.53 10.85
C TRP A 162 -4.25 5.72 11.12
N ALA A 163 -5.30 5.55 11.93
CA ALA A 163 -6.20 6.62 12.36
C ALA A 163 -6.06 6.90 13.86
N LEU A 164 -5.99 8.19 14.22
CA LEU A 164 -5.87 8.66 15.60
C LEU A 164 -6.60 9.99 15.80
N TYR A 165 -6.94 10.29 17.05
CA TYR A 165 -7.39 11.63 17.44
C TYR A 165 -6.21 12.57 17.63
N ALA A 166 -6.29 13.77 17.05
CA ALA A 166 -5.30 14.82 17.24
C ALA A 166 -5.96 16.18 17.44
N ASP A 167 -5.45 16.95 18.40
CA ASP A 167 -5.80 18.36 18.57
C ASP A 167 -5.05 19.21 17.54
N ILE A 168 -5.73 20.19 16.94
CA ILE A 168 -5.08 21.17 16.05
C ILE A 168 -4.84 22.44 16.83
N ALA A 169 -3.58 22.86 16.91
CA ALA A 169 -3.17 24.11 17.55
C ALA A 169 -2.61 25.10 16.53
N LEU A 170 -2.98 26.37 16.68
CA LEU A 170 -2.40 27.49 15.95
C LEU A 170 -1.74 28.43 16.96
N ASN A 171 -0.44 28.71 16.80
CA ASN A 171 0.35 29.55 17.70
C ASN A 171 0.26 29.12 19.18
N GLY A 172 0.32 27.82 19.43
CA GLY A 172 0.26 27.25 20.80
C GLY A 172 -1.14 27.24 21.42
N LYS A 173 -2.18 27.71 20.72
CA LYS A 173 -3.57 27.64 21.19
C LYS A 173 -4.34 26.58 20.41
N ILE A 174 -4.95 25.64 21.14
CA ILE A 174 -5.82 24.63 20.54
C ILE A 174 -7.02 25.33 19.88
N SER A 175 -7.12 25.19 18.56
CA SER A 175 -8.21 25.74 17.75
C SER A 175 -9.37 24.77 17.65
N ARG A 176 -9.12 23.47 17.74
CA ARG A 176 -10.15 22.42 17.75
C ARG A 176 -9.65 21.22 18.54
N ARG A 177 -10.47 20.77 19.49
CA ARG A 177 -10.26 19.50 20.17
C ARG A 177 -10.94 18.40 19.39
N MET A 178 -10.22 17.34 19.06
CA MET A 178 -10.80 16.13 18.48
C MET A 178 -10.66 15.04 19.53
N ARG A 179 -11.79 14.68 20.14
CA ARG A 179 -11.94 13.58 21.10
C ARG A 179 -12.90 12.57 20.51
#